data_AF-A0A9P5Z672-F1
#
_entry.id   AF-A0A9P5Z672-F1
#
_cell.length_a   1.000
_cell.length_b   1.000
_cell.length_c   1.000
_cell.angle_alpha   90.00
_cell.angle_beta   90.00
_cell.angle_gamma   90.00
#
_symmetry.space_group_name_H-M   'P 1'
#
loop_
_entity.id
_entity.type
_entity.pdbx_description
1 polymer ?
#
loop_
_entity_poly.entity_id
_entity_poly.type
_entity_poly.pdbx_seq_one_letter_code
_entity_poly.pdbx_strand_id
1 'polypeptide(L)'
;MPVASTSKRVNRRNASSAAQATLSAKKSSMLRIINEPETLAWSEALKNESVLNTSFESLDEACDYPFKNRDPVWVRTKGDKWTFGKVSGVIRTGPTRYQQGFFYHVNFGPKHNVRKYFAPMNGEIKPDTQKVRRLLRDEGWIGSDTDSVTDDTQSDYTE
;
A
#
# COMPACT_ATOMS: atom_id res chain seq x y z
N MET A 1 -65.62 -44.49 12.50
CA MET A 1 -65.86 -43.31 11.64
C MET A 1 -65.01 -42.14 12.15
N PRO A 2 -64.37 -41.35 11.27
CA PRO A 2 -63.27 -40.44 11.63
C PRO A 2 -63.76 -39.04 12.04
N VAL A 3 -63.08 -38.38 12.96
CA VAL A 3 -63.21 -36.93 13.18
C VAL A 3 -61.85 -36.27 13.47
N ALA A 4 -61.73 -35.04 12.96
CA ALA A 4 -60.53 -34.27 12.63
C ALA A 4 -59.55 -34.01 13.78
N SER A 5 -58.27 -33.87 13.41
CA SER A 5 -57.27 -33.16 14.23
C SER A 5 -56.60 -32.08 13.38
N THR A 6 -56.86 -30.82 13.75
CA THR A 6 -56.41 -29.60 13.06
C THR A 6 -55.09 -29.11 13.65
N SER A 7 -54.00 -29.15 12.87
CA SER A 7 -52.72 -28.56 13.27
C SER A 7 -52.65 -27.07 12.89
N LYS A 8 -52.67 -26.21 13.91
CA LYS A 8 -52.51 -24.75 13.80
C LYS A 8 -51.05 -24.39 13.55
N ARG A 9 -50.78 -23.74 12.42
CA ARG A 9 -49.46 -23.21 12.04
C ARG A 9 -49.27 -21.82 12.68
N VAL A 10 -48.44 -21.72 13.71
CA VAL A 10 -48.08 -20.44 14.35
C VAL A 10 -46.94 -19.79 13.58
N ASN A 11 -47.22 -18.61 13.03
CA ASN A 11 -46.31 -17.78 12.26
C ASN A 11 -45.47 -16.90 13.21
N ARG A 12 -44.19 -17.24 13.43
CA ARG A 12 -43.26 -16.39 14.21
C ARG A 12 -42.75 -15.26 13.32
N ARG A 13 -43.32 -14.07 13.47
CA ARG A 13 -42.74 -12.81 12.99
C ARG A 13 -41.56 -12.46 13.88
N ASN A 14 -40.33 -12.60 13.37
CA ASN A 14 -39.16 -11.98 13.98
C ASN A 14 -39.21 -10.47 13.68
N ALA A 15 -39.49 -9.69 14.72
CA ALA A 15 -39.15 -8.28 14.77
C ALA A 15 -37.74 -8.18 15.37
N SER A 16 -36.76 -7.85 14.54
CA SER A 16 -35.44 -7.45 15.00
C SER A 16 -35.00 -6.21 14.22
N SER A 17 -35.21 -5.07 14.88
CA SER A 17 -34.26 -3.97 14.99
C SER A 17 -33.52 -3.56 13.72
N ALA A 18 -34.01 -2.48 13.13
CA ALA A 18 -33.26 -1.57 12.29
C ALA A 18 -31.99 -1.07 13.02
N ALA A 19 -30.89 -1.79 12.86
CA ALA A 19 -29.56 -1.22 12.95
C ALA A 19 -29.14 -0.89 11.52
N GLN A 20 -28.98 0.41 11.26
CA GLN A 20 -28.58 0.97 9.98
C GLN A 20 -27.20 0.42 9.58
N ALA A 21 -27.19 -0.69 8.84
CA ALA A 21 -26.08 -1.02 7.98
C ALA A 21 -26.13 -0.04 6.81
N THR A 22 -25.46 1.09 6.93
CA THR A 22 -25.05 1.88 5.77
C THR A 22 -24.11 0.99 4.97
N LEU A 23 -24.71 0.16 4.11
CA LEU A 23 -24.06 -0.45 2.96
C LEU A 23 -23.59 0.73 2.10
N SER A 24 -22.41 1.27 2.41
CA SER A 24 -21.64 2.04 1.45
C SER A 24 -21.36 1.06 0.33
N ALA A 25 -22.23 1.10 -0.67
CA ALA A 25 -22.05 0.39 -1.91
C ALA A 25 -20.61 0.69 -2.33
N LYS A 26 -19.74 -0.32 -2.24
CA LYS A 26 -18.39 -0.29 -2.78
C LYS A 26 -18.56 -0.05 -4.27
N LYS A 27 -18.69 1.22 -4.68
CA LYS A 27 -18.49 1.64 -6.05
C LYS A 27 -17.11 1.09 -6.36
N SER A 28 -17.07 0.06 -7.20
CA SER A 28 -15.87 -0.36 -7.89
C SER A 28 -15.36 0.88 -8.60
N SER A 29 -14.52 1.65 -7.91
CA SER A 29 -13.93 2.85 -8.44
C SER A 29 -12.83 2.37 -9.36
N MET A 30 -13.23 2.02 -10.58
CA MET A 30 -12.32 1.63 -11.63
C MET A 30 -11.23 2.70 -11.69
N LEU A 31 -9.98 2.29 -11.47
CA LEU A 31 -8.83 3.15 -11.65
C LEU A 31 -8.81 3.61 -13.10
N ARG A 32 -9.03 4.90 -13.32
CA ARG A 32 -9.08 5.51 -14.65
C ARG A 32 -7.67 5.81 -15.13
N ILE A 33 -7.48 5.74 -16.44
CA ILE A 33 -6.24 6.24 -17.06
C ILE A 33 -6.21 7.76 -16.83
N ILE A 34 -5.03 8.28 -16.51
CA ILE A 34 -4.81 9.70 -16.24
C ILE A 34 -5.20 10.54 -17.47
N ASN A 35 -5.89 11.67 -17.25
CA ASN A 35 -6.23 12.61 -18.32
C ASN A 35 -5.03 13.55 -18.63
N GLU A 36 -5.05 14.22 -19.78
CA GLU A 36 -4.01 15.19 -20.17
C GLU A 36 -3.74 16.30 -19.13
N PRO A 37 -4.74 17.01 -18.57
CA PRO A 37 -4.50 18.02 -17.54
C PRO A 37 -3.91 17.42 -16.24
N GLU A 38 -4.31 16.21 -15.87
CA GLU A 38 -3.75 15.51 -14.71
C GLU A 38 -2.29 15.09 -14.95
N THR A 39 -1.97 14.73 -16.20
CA THR A 39 -0.60 14.40 -16.63
C THR A 39 0.30 15.62 -16.55
N LEU A 40 -0.20 16.80 -16.95
CA LEU A 40 0.52 18.06 -16.81
C LEU A 40 0.79 18.39 -15.35
N ALA A 41 -0.23 18.35 -14.49
CA ALA A 41 -0.07 18.58 -13.05
C ALA A 41 0.94 17.62 -12.41
N TRP A 42 0.90 16.33 -12.79
CA TRP A 42 1.90 15.35 -12.37
C TRP A 42 3.31 15.69 -12.87
N SER A 43 3.45 16.13 -14.13
CA SER A 43 4.74 16.52 -14.71
C SER A 43 5.31 17.81 -14.12
N GLU A 44 4.46 18.74 -13.69
CA GLU A 44 4.86 19.96 -12.99
C GLU A 44 5.30 19.64 -11.56
N ALA A 45 4.59 18.75 -10.87
CA ALA A 45 5.01 18.28 -9.55
C ALA A 45 6.43 17.67 -9.57
N LEU A 46 6.81 16.97 -10.65
CA LEU A 46 8.17 16.44 -10.83
C LEU A 46 9.25 17.53 -10.96
N LYS A 47 8.89 18.74 -11.39
CA LYS A 47 9.81 19.88 -11.55
C LYS A 47 9.97 20.67 -10.25
N ASN A 48 9.05 20.51 -9.30
CA ASN A 48 9.06 21.20 -8.03
C ASN A 48 10.00 20.47 -7.05
N GLU A 49 11.24 20.94 -6.94
CA GLU A 49 12.24 20.43 -5.99
C GLU A 49 11.78 20.48 -4.52
N SER A 50 10.88 21.40 -4.18
CA SER A 50 10.29 21.49 -2.83
C SER A 50 9.51 20.22 -2.45
N VAL A 51 8.82 19.60 -3.41
CA VAL A 51 8.07 18.35 -3.20
C VAL A 51 9.03 17.17 -3.08
N LEU A 52 10.14 17.20 -3.81
CA LEU A 52 11.18 16.15 -3.75
C LEU A 52 11.94 16.17 -2.42
N ASN A 53 12.04 17.34 -1.78
CA ASN A 53 12.66 17.54 -0.47
C ASN A 53 11.71 17.36 0.73
N THR A 54 10.49 16.87 0.50
CA THR A 54 9.53 16.58 1.58
C THR A 54 10.21 15.70 2.64
N SER A 55 10.27 16.20 3.87
CA SER A 55 10.85 15.45 4.98
C SER A 55 9.83 14.40 5.42
N PHE A 56 10.22 13.13 5.35
CA PHE A 56 9.41 12.03 5.85
C PHE A 56 9.65 11.91 7.36
N GLU A 57 8.64 12.19 8.18
CA GLU A 57 8.71 11.96 9.63
C GLU A 57 8.25 10.54 10.00
N SER A 58 7.30 9.98 9.22
CA SER A 58 6.80 8.62 9.43
C SER A 58 6.56 7.85 8.12
N LEU A 59 6.66 6.52 8.20
CA LEU A 59 6.38 5.62 7.09
C LEU A 59 4.89 5.56 6.71
N ASP A 60 3.99 5.79 7.67
CA ASP A 60 2.54 5.73 7.46
C ASP A 60 1.92 7.05 6.97
N GLU A 61 2.74 8.10 6.94
CA GLU A 61 2.32 9.42 6.51
C GLU A 61 2.02 9.46 5.01
N ALA A 62 0.97 10.18 4.61
CA ALA A 62 0.69 10.45 3.21
C ALA A 62 1.85 11.26 2.60
N CYS A 63 2.25 10.95 1.37
CA CYS A 63 3.26 11.73 0.67
C CYS A 63 2.84 12.02 -0.76
N ASP A 64 2.95 13.28 -1.18
CA ASP A 64 2.66 13.70 -2.55
C ASP A 64 3.91 13.61 -3.45
N TYR A 65 4.72 12.57 -3.28
CA TYR A 65 5.91 12.37 -4.10
C TYR A 65 5.53 11.86 -5.50
N PRO A 66 5.88 12.57 -6.57
CA PRO A 66 5.65 12.11 -7.93
C PRO A 66 6.72 11.09 -8.35
N PHE A 67 6.33 9.83 -8.56
CA PHE A 67 7.25 8.76 -8.96
C PHE A 67 7.37 8.61 -10.47
N LYS A 68 8.60 8.50 -11.00
CA LYS A 68 8.84 8.21 -12.42
C LYS A 68 8.85 6.70 -12.69
N ASN A 69 8.64 6.37 -13.96
CA ASN A 69 8.81 4.99 -14.41
C ASN A 69 10.25 4.54 -14.19
N ARG A 70 10.41 3.33 -13.65
CA ARG A 70 11.66 2.71 -13.24
C ARG A 70 12.27 3.26 -11.94
N ASP A 71 11.58 4.13 -11.21
CA ASP A 71 12.09 4.60 -9.92
C ASP A 71 12.07 3.47 -8.88
N PRO A 72 13.13 3.36 -8.06
CA PRO A 72 13.18 2.46 -6.91
C PRO A 72 12.30 2.97 -5.78
N VAL A 73 11.47 2.09 -5.23
CA VAL A 73 10.48 2.44 -4.21
C VAL A 73 10.35 1.36 -3.15
N TRP A 74 9.95 1.76 -1.96
CA TRP A 74 9.52 0.87 -0.89
C TRP A 74 8.00 0.83 -0.85
N VAL A 75 7.41 -0.35 -0.81
CA VAL A 75 5.96 -0.54 -0.75
C VAL A 75 5.55 -1.41 0.43
N ARG A 76 4.44 -1.02 1.08
CA ARG A 76 3.85 -1.73 2.21
C ARG A 76 2.89 -2.80 1.70
N THR A 77 3.13 -4.06 2.09
CA THR A 77 2.33 -5.22 1.67
C THR A 77 1.25 -5.58 2.70
N LYS A 78 0.38 -6.55 2.40
CA LYS A 78 -0.78 -6.94 3.23
C LYS A 78 -0.45 -7.60 4.59
N GLY A 79 0.78 -7.48 5.08
CA GLY A 79 1.17 -7.90 6.43
C GLY A 79 2.05 -6.85 7.11
N ASP A 80 1.81 -5.58 6.76
CA ASP A 80 2.58 -4.39 7.16
C ASP A 80 4.09 -4.46 6.89
N LYS A 81 4.54 -5.47 6.14
CA LYS A 81 5.92 -5.61 5.72
C LYS A 81 6.24 -4.69 4.55
N TRP A 82 7.27 -3.88 4.73
CA TRP A 82 7.87 -3.09 3.68
C TRP A 82 8.73 -3.96 2.76
N THR A 83 8.55 -3.78 1.46
CA THR A 83 9.29 -4.53 0.44
C THR A 83 9.80 -3.58 -0.62
N PHE A 84 11.02 -3.85 -1.09
CA PHE A 84 11.60 -3.11 -2.18
C PHE A 84 10.90 -3.47 -3.50
N GLY A 85 10.66 -2.45 -4.31
CA GLY A 85 9.98 -2.56 -5.58
C GLY A 85 10.44 -1.50 -6.57
N LYS A 86 9.87 -1.57 -7.77
CA LYS A 86 10.19 -0.66 -8.87
C LYS A 86 8.92 -0.20 -9.55
N VAL A 87 8.78 1.10 -9.73
CA VAL A 87 7.64 1.68 -10.44
C VAL A 87 7.71 1.29 -11.91
N SER A 88 6.59 0.84 -12.46
CA SER A 88 6.50 0.41 -13.86
C SER A 88 5.09 0.63 -14.39
N GLY A 89 4.94 0.89 -15.69
CA GLY A 89 3.63 0.94 -16.33
C GLY A 89 3.02 2.33 -16.34
N VAL A 90 1.68 2.37 -16.39
CA VAL A 90 0.91 3.60 -16.57
C VAL A 90 0.31 4.02 -15.24
N ILE A 91 0.44 5.32 -14.92
CA ILE A 91 -0.15 5.96 -13.76
C ILE A 91 -1.68 6.01 -13.95
N ARG A 92 -2.41 5.70 -12.89
CA ARG A 92 -3.88 5.77 -12.89
C ARG A 92 -4.37 6.74 -11.84
N THR A 93 -5.57 7.27 -12.03
CA THR A 93 -6.19 8.18 -11.06
C THR A 93 -7.40 7.48 -10.43
N GLY A 94 -7.55 7.61 -9.11
CA GLY A 94 -8.65 6.98 -8.37
C GLY A 94 -8.90 7.66 -7.02
N PRO A 95 -9.96 7.24 -6.30
CA PRO A 95 -10.19 7.70 -4.94
C PRO A 95 -9.16 7.07 -3.99
N THR A 96 -8.50 7.91 -3.20
CA THR A 96 -7.59 7.54 -2.10
C THR A 96 -8.29 7.74 -0.75
N ARG A 97 -7.59 7.50 0.37
CA ARG A 97 -8.15 7.60 1.73
C ARG A 97 -8.76 8.96 2.05
N TYR A 98 -8.17 10.04 1.53
CA TYR A 98 -8.57 11.41 1.85
C TYR A 98 -9.16 12.16 0.65
N GLN A 99 -8.69 11.89 -0.57
CA GLN A 99 -9.11 12.61 -1.77
C GLN A 99 -8.86 11.81 -3.07
N GLN A 100 -9.14 12.39 -4.23
CA GLN A 100 -8.71 11.80 -5.51
C GLN A 100 -7.17 11.89 -5.60
N GLY A 101 -6.50 10.82 -6.02
CA GLY A 101 -5.03 10.77 -6.10
C GLY A 101 -4.50 9.80 -7.15
N PHE A 102 -3.17 9.77 -7.27
CA PHE A 102 -2.46 8.96 -8.25
C PHE A 102 -2.10 7.58 -7.70
N PHE A 103 -2.26 6.58 -8.56
CA PHE A 103 -1.94 5.18 -8.35
C PHE A 103 -0.81 4.77 -9.28
N TYR A 104 0.32 4.40 -8.68
CA TYR A 104 1.51 3.95 -9.38
C TYR A 104 1.53 2.44 -9.40
N HIS A 105 1.78 1.87 -10.57
CA HIS A 105 1.96 0.45 -10.71
C HIS A 105 3.40 0.09 -10.31
N VAL A 106 3.54 -0.87 -9.39
CA VAL A 106 4.84 -1.26 -8.81
C VAL A 106 5.02 -2.75 -8.94
N ASN A 107 6.22 -3.15 -9.38
CA ASN A 107 6.67 -4.53 -9.41
C ASN A 107 7.58 -4.81 -8.19
N PHE A 108 7.18 -5.73 -7.32
CA PHE A 108 7.86 -6.04 -6.07
C PHE A 108 7.94 -7.56 -5.82
N GLY A 109 8.63 -7.96 -4.73
CA GLY A 109 8.83 -9.34 -4.33
C GLY A 109 10.09 -10.00 -4.93
N PRO A 110 10.38 -11.27 -4.58
CA PRO A 110 11.70 -11.92 -4.78
C PRO A 110 12.14 -12.13 -6.24
N LYS A 111 11.35 -11.70 -7.23
CA LYS A 111 11.70 -11.66 -8.66
C LYS A 111 11.02 -10.49 -9.41
N HIS A 112 10.51 -9.48 -8.70
CA HIS A 112 9.65 -8.42 -9.29
C HIS A 112 8.41 -8.96 -10.05
N ASN A 113 7.93 -10.15 -9.69
CA ASN A 113 6.81 -10.81 -10.35
C ASN A 113 5.45 -10.37 -9.80
N VAL A 114 5.41 -9.79 -8.60
CA VAL A 114 4.17 -9.31 -7.99
C VAL A 114 3.95 -7.88 -8.46
N ARG A 115 2.74 -7.62 -8.97
CA ARG A 115 2.37 -6.33 -9.54
C ARG A 115 1.13 -5.81 -8.83
N LYS A 116 1.19 -4.57 -8.35
CA LYS A 116 0.03 -3.93 -7.70
C LYS A 116 0.11 -2.42 -7.89
N TYR A 117 -1.05 -1.79 -7.88
CA TYR A 117 -1.19 -0.34 -7.81
C TYR A 117 -1.12 0.13 -6.36
N PHE A 118 -0.31 1.14 -6.11
CA PHE A 118 -0.14 1.78 -4.81
C PHE A 118 -0.36 3.29 -4.92
N ALA A 119 -0.95 3.88 -3.88
CA ALA A 119 -1.20 5.31 -3.80
C ALA A 119 -0.28 5.95 -2.74
N PRO A 120 0.55 6.94 -3.09
CA PRO A 120 1.42 7.64 -2.14
C PRO A 120 0.65 8.34 -1.03
N MET A 121 -0.53 8.85 -1.36
CA MET A 121 -1.48 9.46 -0.42
C MET A 121 -2.02 8.50 0.65
N ASN A 122 -1.90 7.17 0.44
CA ASN A 122 -2.33 6.19 1.43
C ASN A 122 -1.20 5.78 2.40
N GLY A 123 0.03 6.28 2.21
CA GLY A 123 1.20 5.85 3.00
C GLY A 123 1.69 4.43 2.64
N GLU A 124 1.22 3.84 1.55
CA GLU A 124 1.59 2.46 1.15
C GLU A 124 2.85 2.40 0.27
N ILE A 125 3.38 3.55 -0.19
CA ILE A 125 4.54 3.63 -1.08
C ILE A 125 5.40 4.83 -0.68
N LYS A 126 6.72 4.64 -0.66
CA LYS A 126 7.72 5.67 -0.35
C LYS A 126 8.90 5.60 -1.34
N PRO A 127 9.54 6.73 -1.66
CA PRO A 127 10.73 6.73 -2.50
C PRO A 127 11.91 6.10 -1.78
N ASP A 128 12.79 5.46 -2.54
CA ASP A 128 14.03 4.92 -2.01
C ASP A 128 15.06 6.04 -1.77
N THR A 129 14.86 6.77 -0.68
CA THR A 129 15.76 7.84 -0.22
C THR A 129 16.49 7.41 1.05
N GLN A 130 17.64 8.04 1.33
CA GLN A 130 18.43 7.74 2.53
C GLN A 130 17.60 7.93 3.82
N LYS A 131 16.72 8.94 3.87
CA LYS A 131 15.81 9.18 4.99
C LYS A 131 14.82 8.03 5.17
N VAL A 132 14.15 7.60 4.11
CA VAL A 132 13.20 6.47 4.16
C VAL A 132 13.91 5.16 4.53
N ARG A 133 15.10 4.90 3.99
CA ARG A 133 15.91 3.74 4.40
C ARG A 133 16.26 3.78 5.88
N ARG A 134 16.57 4.96 6.42
CA ARG A 134 16.84 5.14 7.86
C ARG A 134 15.60 4.83 8.69
N LEU A 135 14.44 5.38 8.34
CA LEU A 135 13.17 5.06 9.01
C LEU A 135 12.87 3.55 8.98
N LEU A 136 13.05 2.92 7.83
CA LEU A 136 12.86 1.47 7.68
C LEU A 136 13.83 0.65 8.55
N ARG A 137 15.06 1.12 8.77
CA ARG A 137 16.02 0.49 9.70
C ARG A 137 15.63 0.72 11.15
N ASP A 138 15.28 1.95 11.49
CA ASP A 138 14.92 2.36 12.85
C ASP A 138 13.67 1.58 13.33
N GLU A 139 12.74 1.27 12.43
CA GLU A 139 11.58 0.40 12.68
C GLU A 139 11.86 -1.12 12.51
N GLY A 140 13.08 -1.52 12.15
CA GLY A 140 13.48 -2.93 12.01
C GLY A 140 12.94 -3.66 10.78
N TRP A 141 12.47 -2.95 9.75
CA TRP A 141 11.95 -3.54 8.52
C TRP A 141 13.04 -4.01 7.55
N ILE A 142 14.21 -3.36 7.58
CA ILE A 142 15.38 -3.77 6.82
C ILE A 142 16.56 -3.92 7.77
N GLY A 143 17.38 -4.95 7.53
CA GLY A 143 18.59 -5.16 8.31
C GLY A 143 19.57 -3.99 8.12
N SER A 144 20.27 -3.62 9.18
CA SER A 144 21.56 -2.96 9.02
C SER A 144 22.49 -3.98 8.36
N ASP A 145 23.01 -3.67 7.16
CA ASP A 145 23.96 -4.52 6.43
C ASP A 145 25.33 -4.66 7.15
N THR A 146 25.37 -4.58 8.48
CA THR A 146 26.56 -4.62 9.34
C THR A 146 26.63 -5.84 10.26
N ASP A 147 25.83 -6.88 10.03
CA ASP A 147 25.90 -8.15 10.78
C ASP A 147 26.32 -9.35 9.92
N SER A 148 27.29 -9.12 9.04
CA SER A 148 28.08 -10.22 8.47
C SER A 148 29.56 -9.89 8.53
N VAL A 149 30.05 -9.53 9.72
CA VAL A 149 31.43 -9.86 10.10
C VAL A 149 31.37 -11.32 10.51
N THR A 150 31.66 -12.21 9.57
CA THR A 150 32.07 -13.57 9.88
C THR A 150 33.38 -13.48 10.64
N ASP A 151 33.29 -13.37 11.96
CA ASP A 151 34.36 -13.72 12.88
C ASP A 151 34.53 -15.24 12.81
N ASP A 152 35.17 -15.72 11.75
CA ASP A 152 35.69 -17.08 11.69
C ASP A 152 37.02 -17.10 12.45
N THR A 153 36.90 -17.33 13.75
CA THR A 153 37.97 -17.74 14.65
C THR A 153 38.38 -19.19 14.34
N GLN A 154 39.59 -19.43 13.81
CA GLN A 154 40.41 -20.66 13.98
C GLN A 154 41.74 -20.51 13.22
N SER A 155 42.95 -20.87 13.66
CA SER A 155 43.48 -21.53 14.86
C SER A 155 45.02 -21.44 14.80
N ASP A 156 45.61 -21.21 15.97
CA ASP A 156 46.69 -22.02 16.56
C ASP A 156 47.67 -22.74 15.60
N TYR A 157 48.90 -22.22 15.51
CA TYR A 157 50.08 -23.01 15.16
C TYR A 157 51.24 -22.58 16.06
N THR A 158 51.44 -23.36 17.12
CA THR A 158 52.75 -23.58 17.75
C THR A 158 53.62 -24.47 16.86
N GLU A 159 54.81 -24.01 16.51
CA GLU A 159 56.08 -24.75 16.62
C GLU A 159 57.28 -23.79 16.56
#